data_AF-V9F231-F1
#
_entry.id   AF-V9F231-F1
#
_cell.length_a   1.000
_cell.length_b   1.000
_cell.length_c   1.000
_cell.angle_alpha   90.00
_cell.angle_beta   90.00
_cell.angle_gamma   90.00
#
_symmetry.space_group_name_H-M   'P 1'
#
loop_
_entity.id
_entity.type
_entity.pdbx_description
1 polymer ?
#
loop_
_entity_poly.entity_id
_entity_poly.type
_entity_poly.pdbx_seq_one_letter_code
_entity_poly.pdbx_strand_id
1 'polypeptide(L)'
;MASLCKWKWRKKIVKETPDAAALVQCSNSPKCGNRIHQACVLDLLSKNDETESVCAVVCGKRCFNAVLKALKAADNPVSTSKKRVAWHNDGPTPTIEVETLKVVKQRAPLRFISSCGVTTYRTAKDIQSKISSLEQSFKTATDWLGATGQGVQDEKCLRDAILYRCPYYYDLYGTMNDRDSTTPLRLNMDAIDLD
;
A
#
# COMPACT_ATOMS: atom_id res chain seq x y z
N MET A 1 32.63 -16.48 -22.07
CA MET A 1 32.01 -15.24 -22.55
C MET A 1 32.42 -14.10 -21.64
N ALA A 2 33.06 -13.05 -22.17
CA ALA A 2 33.52 -11.91 -21.38
C ALA A 2 32.36 -11.30 -20.58
N SER A 3 32.54 -11.14 -19.27
CA SER A 3 31.52 -10.64 -18.36
C SER A 3 31.28 -9.15 -18.62
N LEU A 4 30.30 -8.79 -19.45
CA LEU A 4 30.04 -7.40 -19.83
C LEU A 4 29.27 -6.63 -18.73
N CYS A 5 29.64 -5.37 -18.54
CA CYS A 5 28.90 -4.43 -17.71
C CYS A 5 27.43 -4.30 -18.18
N LYS A 6 26.48 -4.53 -17.25
CA LYS A 6 25.04 -4.50 -17.52
C LYS A 6 24.37 -3.14 -17.33
N TRP A 7 25.13 -2.10 -16.99
CA TRP A 7 24.56 -0.76 -16.79
C TRP A 7 24.01 -0.18 -18.09
N LYS A 8 22.75 0.29 -18.07
CA LYS A 8 22.03 0.76 -19.29
C LYS A 8 22.72 1.95 -19.97
N TRP A 9 23.38 2.81 -19.19
CA TRP A 9 24.06 3.99 -19.71
C TRP A 9 25.55 3.77 -19.97
N ARG A 10 26.05 2.53 -19.94
CA ARG A 10 27.49 2.22 -20.04
C ARG A 10 28.19 2.87 -21.23
N LYS A 11 27.49 3.05 -22.36
CA LYS A 11 28.05 3.65 -23.59
C LYS A 11 28.24 5.17 -23.49
N LYS A 12 27.50 5.84 -22.61
CA LYS A 12 27.56 7.29 -22.39
C LYS A 12 28.58 7.70 -21.31
N ILE A 13 29.20 6.72 -20.64
CA ILE A 13 30.11 6.96 -19.52
C ILE A 13 31.54 6.83 -20.03
N VAL A 14 32.31 7.89 -19.86
CA VAL A 14 33.74 7.94 -20.16
C VAL A 14 34.51 7.09 -19.15
N LYS A 15 35.49 6.31 -19.62
CA LYS A 15 36.29 5.37 -18.81
C LYS A 15 37.76 5.49 -19.21
N GLU A 16 38.30 6.70 -19.04
CA GLU A 16 39.65 7.07 -19.48
C GLU A 16 40.75 6.36 -18.67
N THR A 17 40.47 6.02 -17.42
CA THR A 17 41.42 5.29 -16.57
C THR A 17 41.15 3.79 -16.58
N PRO A 18 42.19 2.94 -16.44
CA PRO A 18 42.04 1.50 -16.28
C PRO A 18 41.10 1.15 -15.12
N ASP A 19 41.18 1.90 -14.02
CA ASP A 19 40.32 1.71 -12.84
C ASP A 19 38.85 2.04 -13.14
N ALA A 20 38.58 3.13 -13.86
CA ALA A 20 37.23 3.48 -14.29
C ALA A 20 36.62 2.41 -15.21
N ALA A 21 37.46 1.74 -16.02
CA ALA A 21 37.08 0.65 -16.90
C ALA A 21 37.05 -0.72 -16.19
N ALA A 22 37.55 -0.85 -14.97
CA ALA A 22 37.63 -2.12 -14.25
C ALA A 22 36.23 -2.66 -13.91
N LEU A 23 36.01 -3.96 -14.15
CA LEU A 23 34.76 -4.65 -13.87
C LEU A 23 34.74 -5.23 -12.45
N VAL A 24 33.90 -4.65 -11.60
CA VAL A 24 33.66 -5.10 -10.23
C VAL A 24 32.41 -5.97 -10.15
N GLN A 25 32.39 -6.91 -9.20
CA GLN A 25 31.29 -7.86 -9.00
C GLN A 25 30.16 -7.22 -8.20
N CYS A 26 28.91 -7.56 -8.54
CA CYS A 26 27.75 -7.10 -7.78
C CYS A 26 27.69 -7.77 -6.39
N SER A 27 27.52 -6.96 -5.34
CA SER A 27 27.37 -7.39 -3.95
C SER A 27 26.04 -8.09 -3.64
N ASN A 28 25.07 -8.08 -4.56
CA ASN A 28 23.80 -8.81 -4.42
C ASN A 28 23.97 -10.32 -4.70
N SER A 29 24.98 -10.93 -4.12
CA SER A 29 25.27 -12.37 -4.18
C SER A 29 24.43 -13.12 -3.14
N PRO A 30 24.01 -14.38 -3.38
CA PRO A 30 24.19 -15.19 -4.60
C PRO A 30 23.19 -14.88 -5.72
N LYS A 31 22.25 -13.94 -5.49
CA LYS A 31 21.12 -13.66 -6.40
C LYS A 31 21.55 -12.99 -7.71
N CYS A 32 22.78 -12.50 -7.81
CA CYS A 32 23.29 -11.78 -8.96
C CYS A 32 24.78 -12.10 -9.19
N GLY A 33 25.10 -12.66 -10.36
CA GLY A 33 26.48 -12.88 -10.84
C GLY A 33 26.98 -11.80 -11.81
N ASN A 34 26.27 -10.68 -11.93
CA ASN A 34 26.62 -9.64 -12.89
C ASN A 34 27.79 -8.78 -12.41
N ARG A 35 28.48 -8.16 -13.38
CA ARG A 35 29.56 -7.20 -13.15
C ARG A 35 29.18 -5.82 -13.67
N ILE A 36 29.84 -4.79 -13.15
CA ILE A 36 29.65 -3.38 -13.53
C ILE A 36 31.01 -2.68 -13.53
N HIS A 37 31.20 -1.70 -14.41
CA HIS A 37 32.44 -0.90 -14.38
C HIS A 37 32.44 0.03 -13.16
N GLN A 38 33.60 0.33 -12.58
CA GLN A 38 33.71 1.26 -11.46
C GLN A 38 33.06 2.63 -11.75
N ALA A 39 33.32 3.21 -12.94
CA ALA A 39 32.68 4.47 -13.34
C ALA A 39 31.14 4.35 -13.51
N CYS A 40 30.65 3.18 -13.90
CA CYS A 40 29.21 2.93 -14.00
C CYS A 40 28.54 2.80 -12.63
N VAL A 41 29.28 2.37 -11.58
CA VAL A 41 28.76 2.35 -10.20
C VAL A 41 28.54 3.78 -9.72
N LEU A 42 29.49 4.68 -9.97
CA LEU A 42 29.38 6.09 -9.58
C LEU A 42 28.19 6.79 -10.26
N ASP A 43 28.00 6.60 -11.58
CA ASP A 43 26.81 7.11 -12.30
C ASP A 43 25.49 6.50 -11.80
N LEU A 44 25.52 5.24 -11.35
CA LEU A 44 24.36 4.62 -10.74
C LEU A 44 24.05 5.27 -9.40
N LEU A 45 25.04 5.47 -8.53
CA LEU A 45 24.83 6.04 -7.20
C LEU A 45 24.35 7.49 -7.29
N SER A 46 24.94 8.30 -8.18
CA SER A 46 24.53 9.70 -8.36
C SER A 46 23.08 9.86 -8.83
N LYS A 47 22.57 8.91 -9.63
CA LYS A 47 21.18 8.93 -10.13
C LYS A 47 20.13 8.43 -9.14
N ASN A 48 20.53 7.99 -7.95
CA ASN A 48 19.63 7.31 -7.02
C ASN A 48 19.41 8.03 -5.67
N ASP A 49 19.95 9.24 -5.48
CA ASP A 49 19.65 10.19 -4.38
C ASP A 49 19.59 9.59 -2.95
N GLU A 50 20.32 8.50 -2.69
CA GLU A 50 20.57 7.96 -1.35
C GLU A 50 22.08 7.63 -1.23
N THR A 51 22.93 8.61 -1.54
CA THR A 51 24.38 8.46 -1.69
C THR A 51 25.12 8.07 -0.40
N GLU A 52 24.50 8.21 0.77
CA GLU A 52 25.18 8.01 2.06
C GLU A 52 24.92 6.64 2.72
N SER A 53 23.92 5.87 2.28
CA SER A 53 23.48 4.67 3.03
C SER A 53 23.98 3.33 2.47
N VAL A 54 24.52 3.28 1.25
CA VAL A 54 24.87 2.00 0.60
C VAL A 54 26.29 2.01 0.05
N CYS A 55 27.27 1.58 0.87
CA CYS A 55 28.64 1.29 0.44
C CYS A 55 28.77 -0.05 -0.32
N ALA A 56 27.75 -0.45 -1.09
CA ALA A 56 27.71 -1.73 -1.79
C ALA A 56 27.75 -1.56 -3.32
N VAL A 57 28.60 -2.34 -3.98
CA VAL A 57 28.72 -2.33 -5.44
C VAL A 57 27.53 -3.06 -6.05
N VAL A 58 26.69 -2.36 -6.82
CA VAL A 58 25.49 -2.95 -7.43
C VAL A 58 25.43 -2.71 -8.94
N CYS A 59 24.95 -3.69 -9.70
CA CYS A 59 24.99 -3.64 -11.16
C CYS A 59 23.83 -2.86 -11.82
N GLY A 60 22.87 -2.38 -11.03
CA GLY A 60 21.67 -1.72 -11.54
C GLY A 60 20.64 -1.43 -10.44
N LYS A 61 19.59 -0.67 -10.78
CA LYS A 61 18.56 -0.22 -9.83
C LYS A 61 17.87 -1.37 -9.08
N ARG A 62 17.63 -2.51 -9.76
CA ARG A 62 17.04 -3.70 -9.12
C ARG A 62 17.91 -4.23 -7.98
N CYS A 63 19.23 -4.34 -8.21
CA CYS A 63 20.16 -4.80 -7.18
C CYS A 63 20.38 -3.73 -6.11
N PHE A 64 20.42 -2.45 -6.48
CA PHE A 64 20.45 -1.32 -5.53
C PHE A 64 19.28 -1.41 -4.54
N ASN A 65 18.05 -1.49 -5.04
CA ASN A 65 16.86 -1.58 -4.19
C ASN A 65 16.85 -2.86 -3.34
N ALA A 66 17.36 -3.99 -3.88
CA ALA A 66 17.43 -5.24 -3.13
C ALA A 66 18.42 -5.16 -1.96
N VAL A 67 19.60 -4.60 -2.20
CA VAL A 67 20.62 -4.42 -1.15
C VAL A 67 20.17 -3.40 -0.12
N LEU A 68 19.64 -2.26 -0.55
CA LEU A 68 19.08 -1.24 0.34
C LEU A 68 17.96 -1.81 1.23
N LYS A 69 17.08 -2.65 0.66
CA LYS A 69 16.04 -3.33 1.42
C LYS A 69 16.62 -4.33 2.43
N ALA A 70 17.69 -5.04 2.08
CA ALA A 70 18.35 -5.98 2.98
C ALA A 70 19.05 -5.27 4.15
N LEU A 71 19.73 -4.15 3.88
CA LEU A 71 20.33 -3.30 4.92
C LEU A 71 19.27 -2.76 5.88
N LYS A 72 18.18 -2.17 5.35
CA LYS A 72 17.04 -1.69 6.15
C LYS A 72 16.36 -2.80 6.97
N ALA A 73 16.42 -4.06 6.52
CA ALA A 73 15.90 -5.21 7.26
C ALA A 73 16.85 -5.71 8.35
N ALA A 74 18.17 -5.52 8.18
CA ALA A 74 19.16 -5.85 9.20
C ALA A 74 19.14 -4.85 10.36
N ASP A 75 18.96 -3.56 10.06
CA ASP A 75 18.87 -2.50 11.08
C ASP A 75 17.56 -2.53 11.88
N ASN A 76 16.52 -3.20 11.35
CA ASN A 76 15.24 -3.39 12.03
C ASN A 76 14.69 -4.81 11.82
N PRO A 77 15.10 -5.78 12.66
CA PRO A 77 14.75 -7.20 12.48
C PRO A 77 13.25 -7.50 12.62
N VAL A 78 12.43 -6.53 13.03
CA VAL A 78 10.98 -6.70 13.25
C VAL A 78 10.15 -6.64 11.95
N SER A 79 10.74 -6.27 10.80
CA SER A 79 9.96 -5.93 9.60
C SER A 79 10.22 -6.77 8.34
N THR A 80 10.52 -8.07 8.46
CA THR A 80 10.56 -8.95 7.27
C THR A 80 9.31 -9.78 7.02
N SER A 81 8.31 -9.71 7.90
CA SER A 81 6.97 -10.22 7.61
C SER A 81 5.93 -9.59 8.52
N LYS A 82 5.53 -8.34 8.25
CA LYS A 82 4.20 -7.91 8.70
C LYS A 82 3.19 -8.75 7.92
N LYS A 83 2.82 -9.93 8.43
CA LYS A 83 1.56 -10.57 8.07
C LYS A 83 0.51 -9.49 8.32
N ARG A 84 0.02 -8.88 7.24
CA ARG A 84 -1.02 -7.87 7.32
C ARG A 84 -2.22 -8.56 7.96
N VAL A 85 -2.48 -8.27 9.23
CA VAL A 85 -3.63 -8.82 9.94
C VAL A 85 -4.87 -8.34 9.19
N ALA A 86 -5.68 -9.29 8.74
CA ALA A 86 -6.92 -8.98 8.05
C ALA A 86 -7.84 -8.23 9.01
N TRP A 87 -8.55 -7.21 8.52
CA TRP A 87 -9.38 -6.32 9.35
C TRP A 87 -10.40 -7.06 10.24
N HIS A 88 -10.90 -8.22 9.81
CA HIS A 88 -11.86 -9.03 10.57
C HIS A 88 -11.22 -9.86 11.71
N ASN A 89 -9.89 -9.93 11.78
CA ASN A 89 -9.14 -10.66 12.80
C ASN A 89 -8.33 -9.73 13.71
N ASP A 90 -8.56 -8.42 13.66
CA ASP A 90 -7.72 -7.41 14.33
C ASP A 90 -8.35 -6.84 15.60
N GLY A 91 -8.25 -7.61 16.68
CA GLY A 91 -8.75 -7.27 18.01
C GLY A 91 -10.12 -7.87 18.33
N PRO A 92 -10.56 -7.83 19.60
CA PRO A 92 -11.91 -8.24 19.97
C PRO A 92 -12.91 -7.41 19.16
N THR A 93 -13.82 -8.06 18.43
CA THR A 93 -14.97 -7.38 17.82
C THR A 93 -15.76 -6.73 18.95
N PRO A 94 -15.76 -5.39 19.09
CA PRO A 94 -16.65 -4.77 20.05
C PRO A 94 -18.07 -5.11 19.61
N THR A 95 -18.93 -5.48 20.56
CA THR A 95 -20.38 -5.45 20.36
C THR A 95 -20.72 -4.02 19.99
N ILE A 96 -20.95 -3.76 18.70
CA ILE A 96 -21.25 -2.42 18.21
C ILE A 96 -22.66 -2.10 18.66
N GLU A 97 -22.79 -1.46 19.83
CA GLU A 97 -24.02 -0.78 20.20
C GLU A 97 -24.25 0.34 19.17
N VAL A 98 -25.40 0.27 18.51
CA VAL A 98 -25.83 1.01 17.30
C VAL A 98 -25.71 2.54 17.46
N GLU A 99 -25.49 3.02 18.67
CA GLU A 99 -25.42 4.45 19.02
C GLU A 99 -24.07 5.11 18.69
N THR A 100 -23.01 4.34 18.41
CA THR A 100 -21.64 4.86 18.16
C THR A 100 -21.36 5.30 16.72
N LEU A 101 -22.23 4.98 15.75
CA LEU A 101 -22.04 5.30 14.33
C LEU A 101 -22.25 6.78 13.98
N LYS A 102 -22.85 7.58 14.86
CA LYS A 102 -23.11 9.02 14.63
C LYS A 102 -21.86 9.91 14.74
N VAL A 103 -20.77 9.43 15.37
CA VAL A 103 -19.57 10.24 15.66
C VAL A 103 -18.45 10.05 14.62
N VAL A 104 -18.48 8.96 13.83
CA VAL A 104 -17.38 8.54 12.95
C VAL A 104 -17.17 9.47 11.74
N LYS A 105 -18.17 10.27 11.36
CA LYS A 105 -18.08 11.14 10.17
C LYS A 105 -17.38 12.48 10.43
N GLN A 106 -17.04 12.84 11.67
CA GLN A 106 -16.53 14.19 12.00
C GLN A 106 -15.27 14.26 12.88
N ARG A 107 -14.71 13.14 13.36
CA ARG A 107 -13.45 13.19 14.15
C ARG A 107 -12.47 12.12 13.71
N ALA A 108 -11.26 12.58 13.36
CA ALA A 108 -10.06 11.85 12.96
C ALA A 108 -10.13 10.32 13.15
N PRO A 109 -10.36 9.53 12.08
CA PRO A 109 -10.67 8.10 12.17
C PRO A 109 -9.60 7.25 12.86
N LEU A 110 -8.36 7.74 12.92
CA LEU A 110 -7.25 7.09 13.63
C LEU A 110 -7.47 7.00 15.14
N ARG A 111 -8.02 8.05 15.77
CA ARG A 111 -8.23 8.08 17.24
C ARG A 111 -9.34 7.13 17.67
N PHE A 112 -10.36 6.96 16.82
CA PHE A 112 -11.51 6.10 17.10
C PHE A 112 -11.19 4.61 16.93
N ILE A 113 -10.43 4.25 15.89
CA ILE A 113 -10.03 2.86 15.65
C ILE A 113 -9.23 2.30 16.84
N SER A 114 -8.31 3.09 17.41
CA SER A 114 -7.58 2.71 18.61
C SER A 114 -8.48 2.52 19.83
N SER A 115 -9.57 3.29 19.97
CA SER A 115 -10.53 3.11 21.08
C SER A 115 -11.44 1.89 20.93
N CYS A 116 -11.55 1.31 19.73
CA CYS A 116 -12.33 0.09 19.47
C CYS A 116 -11.56 -1.21 19.74
N GLY A 117 -10.37 -1.15 20.35
CA GLY A 117 -9.56 -2.34 20.65
C GLY A 117 -8.81 -2.90 19.44
N VAL A 118 -8.70 -2.15 18.34
CA VAL A 118 -7.88 -2.53 17.18
C VAL A 118 -6.41 -2.51 17.58
N THR A 119 -5.79 -3.68 17.56
CA THR A 119 -4.45 -3.89 18.12
C THR A 119 -3.33 -3.50 17.17
N THR A 120 -3.62 -3.41 15.86
CA THR A 120 -2.61 -3.00 14.88
C THR A 120 -2.75 -1.54 14.45
N TYR A 121 -1.61 -0.88 14.33
CA TYR A 121 -1.53 0.48 13.79
C TYR A 121 -2.00 0.51 12.33
N ARG A 122 -2.96 1.38 12.01
CA ARG A 122 -3.49 1.60 10.66
C ARG A 122 -3.16 3.02 10.23
N THR A 123 -2.68 3.21 9.00
CA THR A 123 -2.47 4.56 8.48
C THR A 123 -3.79 5.14 7.96
N ALA A 124 -3.87 6.47 7.83
CA ALA A 124 -5.02 7.13 7.20
C ALA A 124 -5.33 6.57 5.80
N LYS A 125 -4.29 6.24 5.03
CA LYS A 125 -4.39 5.63 3.71
C LYS A 125 -4.99 4.22 3.76
N ASP A 126 -4.58 3.40 4.74
CA ASP A 126 -5.13 2.04 4.92
C ASP A 126 -6.64 2.09 5.25
N ILE A 127 -7.03 3.06 6.08
CA ILE A 127 -8.42 3.28 6.47
C ILE A 127 -9.25 3.72 5.26
N GLN A 128 -8.79 4.73 4.53
CA GLN A 128 -9.46 5.19 3.31
C GLN A 128 -9.62 4.05 2.29
N SER A 129 -8.54 3.28 2.06
CA SER A 129 -8.60 2.13 1.16
C SER A 129 -9.59 1.06 1.62
N LYS A 130 -9.74 0.84 2.93
CA LYS A 130 -10.73 -0.09 3.47
C LYS A 130 -12.15 0.42 3.32
N ILE A 131 -12.40 1.70 3.57
CA ILE A 131 -13.71 2.34 3.35
C ILE A 131 -14.13 2.22 1.89
N SER A 132 -13.26 2.62 0.96
CA SER A 132 -13.56 2.51 -0.48
C SER A 132 -13.82 1.08 -0.93
N SER A 133 -13.11 0.10 -0.37
CA SER A 133 -13.37 -1.32 -0.64
C SER A 133 -14.73 -1.78 -0.12
N LEU A 134 -15.16 -1.32 1.06
CA LEU A 134 -16.48 -1.65 1.62
C LEU A 134 -17.60 -1.00 0.79
N GLU A 135 -17.47 0.29 0.46
CA GLU A 135 -18.38 1.02 -0.42
C GLU A 135 -18.54 0.34 -1.78
N GLN A 136 -17.41 -0.06 -2.39
CA GLN A 136 -17.43 -0.74 -3.68
C GLN A 136 -18.16 -2.09 -3.59
N SER A 137 -17.89 -2.89 -2.54
CA SER A 137 -18.57 -4.19 -2.36
C SER A 137 -20.08 -4.04 -2.15
N PHE A 138 -20.50 -3.02 -1.39
CA PHE A 138 -21.92 -2.72 -1.18
C PHE A 138 -22.58 -2.29 -2.48
N LYS A 139 -21.97 -1.37 -3.23
CA LYS A 139 -22.46 -0.95 -4.55
C LYS A 139 -22.62 -2.14 -5.49
N THR A 140 -21.61 -3.01 -5.57
CA THR A 140 -21.69 -4.22 -6.42
C THR A 140 -22.85 -5.15 -6.01
N ALA A 141 -23.13 -5.30 -4.71
CA ALA A 141 -24.25 -6.09 -4.24
C ALA A 141 -25.60 -5.43 -4.57
N THR A 142 -25.72 -4.10 -4.39
CA THR A 142 -26.93 -3.33 -4.70
C THR A 142 -27.22 -3.27 -6.19
N ASP A 143 -26.19 -3.02 -7.02
CA ASP A 143 -26.30 -3.02 -8.48
C ASP A 143 -26.74 -4.42 -8.97
N TRP A 144 -26.20 -5.49 -8.38
CA TRP A 144 -26.62 -6.85 -8.68
C TRP A 144 -28.07 -7.13 -8.26
N LEU A 145 -28.50 -6.65 -7.09
CA LEU A 145 -29.89 -6.79 -6.64
C LEU A 145 -30.86 -6.04 -7.56
N GLY A 146 -30.49 -4.84 -8.02
CA GLY A 146 -31.29 -4.02 -8.93
C GLY A 146 -31.34 -4.55 -10.36
N ALA A 147 -30.27 -5.20 -10.84
CA ALA A 147 -30.19 -5.77 -12.19
C ALA A 147 -30.61 -7.25 -12.28
N THR A 148 -30.60 -7.99 -11.16
CA THR A 148 -30.69 -9.46 -11.15
C THR A 148 -31.42 -10.00 -9.91
N GLY A 149 -32.59 -9.43 -9.60
CA GLY A 149 -33.66 -10.19 -8.91
C GLY A 149 -34.32 -11.23 -9.83
N GLN A 150 -34.07 -11.17 -11.15
CA GLN A 150 -34.62 -12.08 -12.15
C GLN A 150 -33.72 -13.32 -12.30
N GLY A 151 -33.95 -14.35 -11.49
CA GLY A 151 -33.30 -15.65 -11.66
C GLY A 151 -33.00 -16.39 -10.36
N VAL A 152 -33.05 -15.69 -9.22
CA VAL A 152 -33.01 -16.31 -7.90
C VAL A 152 -34.45 -16.49 -7.43
N GLN A 153 -34.91 -17.74 -7.38
CA GLN A 153 -36.31 -18.06 -7.02
C GLN A 153 -36.51 -18.29 -5.50
N ASP A 154 -35.42 -18.36 -4.74
CA ASP A 154 -35.44 -18.63 -3.29
C ASP A 154 -34.78 -17.49 -2.50
N GLU A 155 -35.49 -16.98 -1.50
CA GLU A 155 -35.05 -15.91 -0.59
C GLU A 155 -33.75 -16.25 0.14
N LYS A 156 -33.55 -17.54 0.49
CA LYS A 156 -32.30 -17.97 1.12
C LYS A 156 -31.12 -17.86 0.15
N CYS A 157 -31.31 -18.30 -1.10
CA CYS A 157 -30.31 -18.15 -2.16
C CYS A 157 -30.02 -16.68 -2.48
N LEU A 158 -31.03 -15.80 -2.37
CA LEU A 158 -30.87 -14.36 -2.57
C LEU A 158 -29.99 -13.76 -1.48
N ARG A 159 -30.28 -14.05 -0.22
CA ARG A 159 -29.48 -13.60 0.92
C ARG A 159 -28.04 -14.08 0.84
N ASP A 160 -27.82 -15.35 0.51
CA ASP A 160 -26.47 -15.92 0.38
C ASP A 160 -25.71 -15.28 -0.79
N ALA A 161 -26.38 -14.99 -1.91
CA ALA A 161 -25.78 -14.32 -3.06
C ALA A 161 -25.40 -12.85 -2.77
N ILE A 162 -26.19 -12.16 -1.94
CA ILE A 162 -25.89 -10.82 -1.44
C ILE A 162 -24.66 -10.86 -0.53
N LEU A 163 -24.67 -11.74 0.47
CA LEU A 163 -23.58 -11.88 1.44
C LEU A 163 -22.27 -12.35 0.80
N TYR A 164 -22.34 -13.14 -0.26
CA TYR A 164 -21.16 -13.52 -1.06
C TYR A 164 -20.47 -12.30 -1.69
N ARG A 165 -21.24 -11.31 -2.15
CA ARG A 165 -20.71 -10.07 -2.77
C ARG A 165 -20.30 -9.05 -1.73
N CYS A 166 -21.09 -8.91 -0.67
CA CYS A 166 -20.84 -7.98 0.42
C CYS A 166 -21.16 -8.67 1.76
N PRO A 167 -20.15 -9.20 2.47
CA PRO A 167 -20.35 -9.90 3.73
C PRO A 167 -21.02 -9.05 4.82
N TYR A 168 -20.88 -7.73 4.74
CA TYR A 168 -21.43 -6.76 5.68
C TYR A 168 -22.63 -6.00 5.12
N TYR A 169 -23.32 -6.54 4.10
CA TYR A 169 -24.38 -5.83 3.38
C TYR A 169 -25.46 -5.25 4.30
N TYR A 170 -26.01 -6.06 5.20
CA TYR A 170 -27.09 -5.65 6.11
C TYR A 170 -26.63 -4.66 7.18
N ASP A 171 -25.38 -4.79 7.65
CA ASP A 171 -24.79 -3.85 8.62
C ASP A 171 -24.54 -2.48 7.97
N LEU A 172 -24.16 -2.47 6.69
CA LEU A 172 -23.88 -1.25 5.92
C LEU A 172 -25.15 -0.61 5.35
N TYR A 173 -26.25 -1.36 5.21
CA TYR A 173 -27.46 -0.94 4.51
C TYR A 173 -28.02 0.38 5.06
N GLY A 174 -28.23 0.51 6.37
CA GLY A 174 -28.73 1.76 6.95
C GLY A 174 -27.83 2.95 6.66
N THR A 175 -26.51 2.78 6.76
CA THR A 175 -25.55 3.88 6.54
C THR A 175 -25.39 4.26 5.05
N MET A 176 -25.48 3.29 4.14
CA MET A 176 -25.27 3.52 2.71
C MET A 176 -26.55 3.85 1.95
N ASN A 177 -27.71 3.41 2.45
CA ASN A 177 -29.02 3.73 1.88
C ASN A 177 -29.51 5.11 2.33
N ASP A 178 -29.13 5.58 3.53
CA ASP A 178 -29.41 6.94 4.01
C ASP A 178 -28.55 8.03 3.31
N ARG A 179 -27.70 7.66 2.34
CA ARG A 179 -26.74 8.58 1.68
C ARG A 179 -27.26 9.34 0.47
N ASP A 180 -28.56 9.29 0.16
CA ASP A 180 -29.20 10.14 -0.85
C ASP A 180 -29.05 11.65 -0.57
N SER A 181 -28.53 12.05 0.60
CA SER A 181 -28.29 13.45 0.95
C SER A 181 -26.86 13.73 1.41
N THR A 182 -25.86 13.34 0.62
CA THR A 182 -24.51 13.93 0.73
C THR A 182 -23.99 14.45 -0.60
N THR A 183 -24.57 15.58 -1.03
CA THR A 183 -23.74 16.62 -1.64
C THR A 183 -22.53 16.86 -0.73
N PRO A 184 -21.30 16.81 -1.25
CA PRO A 184 -20.14 17.13 -0.44
C PRO A 184 -20.26 18.60 -0.03
N LEU A 185 -20.49 18.87 1.25
CA LEU A 185 -20.24 20.20 1.80
C LEU A 185 -18.74 20.43 1.68
N ARG A 186 -18.33 21.05 0.57
CA ARG A 186 -17.04 21.74 0.49
C ARG A 186 -17.11 22.84 1.53
N LEU A 187 -16.56 22.60 2.71
CA LEU A 187 -16.21 23.69 3.61
C LEU A 187 -15.04 24.40 2.94
N ASN A 188 -15.32 25.53 2.28
CA ASN A 188 -14.31 26.49 1.91
C ASN A 188 -13.60 26.89 3.20
N MET A 189 -12.35 26.47 3.31
CA MET A 189 -11.42 26.90 4.33
C MET A 189 -10.61 28.05 3.73
N ASP A 190 -11.29 29.14 3.41
CA ASP A 190 -10.62 30.36 2.94
C ASP A 190 -10.85 31.45 4.01
N ALA A 191 -9.75 31.74 4.70
CA ALA A 191 -9.40 32.99 5.37
C ALA A 191 -10.47 33.68 6.23
N ILE A 192 -10.42 33.44 7.54
CA ILE A 192 -10.63 34.54 8.50
C ILE A 192 -9.25 35.18 8.66
N ASP A 193 -8.95 36.17 7.81
CA ASP A 193 -7.89 37.13 8.12
C ASP A 193 -8.38 37.98 9.29
N LEU A 194 -7.61 37.98 10.38
CA LEU A 194 -7.68 38.99 11.41
C LEU A 194 -7.06 40.26 10.86
N ASP A 195 -7.87 41.31 10.72
CA ASP A 195 -7.50 42.70 11.03
C ASP A 195 -8.72 43.41 11.65
#